data_AF-A0A0R3TI52-F1
#
_entry.id   AF-A0A0R3TI52-F1
#
_cell.length_a   1.000
_cell.length_b   1.000
_cell.length_c   1.000
_cell.angle_alpha   90.00
_cell.angle_beta   90.00
_cell.angle_gamma   90.00
#
_symmetry.space_group_name_H-M   'P 1'
#
loop_
_entity.id
_entity.type
_entity.pdbx_description
1 polymer ?
#
loop_
_entity_poly.entity_id
_entity_poly.type
_entity_poly.pdbx_seq_one_letter_code
_entity_poly.pdbx_strand_id
1 'polypeptide(L)'
;MNLLADTDVVCCTQLLESFRKSNTPPEQMRSLTLETININYPEDNWLQVFTDGPFIENQANVSAGVYSELYSFNAVAGHNRSAFEGEKEAIR
;
A
#
# COMPACT_ATOMS: atom_id res chain seq x y z
N MET A 1 20.41 -3.40 21.66
CA MET A 1 19.96 -2.07 21.20
C MET A 1 18.76 -2.30 20.31
N ASN A 2 17.57 -1.80 20.69
CA ASN A 2 16.42 -1.78 19.77
C ASN A 2 16.66 -0.61 18.80
N LEU A 3 17.12 -0.91 17.58
CA LEU A 3 17.33 0.10 16.52
C LEU A 3 16.05 0.86 16.16
N LEU A 4 14.88 0.38 16.60
CA LEU A 4 13.57 0.98 16.35
C LEU A 4 13.06 1.88 17.48
N ALA A 5 13.76 1.96 18.63
CA ALA A 5 13.26 2.71 19.78
C ALA A 5 13.53 4.23 19.71
N ASP A 6 14.26 4.70 18.69
CA ASP A 6 14.81 6.08 18.65
C ASP A 6 14.58 6.79 17.30
N THR A 7 13.70 6.26 16.45
CA THR A 7 13.37 6.91 15.18
C THR A 7 12.03 7.62 15.33
N ASP A 8 12.04 8.95 15.43
CA ASP A 8 10.85 9.78 15.24
C ASP A 8 10.38 9.63 13.78
N VAL A 9 9.59 8.58 13.52
CA VAL A 9 9.00 8.36 12.19
C VAL A 9 7.82 9.30 12.03
N VAL A 10 8.02 10.37 11.24
CA VAL A 10 6.94 11.27 10.84
C VAL A 10 6.13 10.59 9.73
N CYS A 11 4.87 10.27 10.01
CA CYS A 11 3.94 9.73 9.02
C CYS A 11 3.26 10.87 8.24
N CYS A 12 3.59 11.02 6.96
CA CYS A 12 3.02 12.01 6.06
C CYS A 12 1.87 11.40 5.24
N THR A 13 0.63 11.65 5.66
CA THR A 13 -0.58 11.11 5.00
C THR A 13 -1.31 12.12 4.12
N GLN A 14 -0.81 13.35 4.03
CA GLN A 14 -1.41 14.41 3.22
C GLN A 14 -0.95 14.29 1.76
N LEU A 15 -1.90 14.42 0.84
CA LEU A 15 -1.61 14.51 -0.59
C LEU A 15 -1.01 15.89 -0.92
N LEU A 16 -0.15 15.94 -1.94
CA LEU A 16 0.41 17.19 -2.46
C LEU A 16 -0.68 18.17 -2.92
N GLU A 17 -1.75 17.63 -3.50
CA GLU A 17 -2.92 18.40 -3.93
C GLU A 17 -4.21 17.71 -3.46
N SER A 18 -5.19 18.51 -3.04
CA SER A 18 -6.50 18.00 -2.66
C SER A 18 -7.41 17.80 -3.87
N PHE A 19 -8.11 16.67 -3.95
CA PHE A 19 -9.12 16.44 -4.97
C PHE A 19 -10.39 15.82 -4.40
N ARG A 20 -11.48 15.81 -5.19
CA ARG A 20 -12.74 15.17 -4.83
C ARG A 20 -12.84 13.81 -5.48
N LYS A 21 -12.83 12.75 -4.65
CA LYS A 21 -12.92 11.36 -5.12
C LYS A 21 -14.12 11.09 -6.05
N SER A 22 -15.22 11.83 -5.92
CA SER A 22 -16.43 11.64 -6.72
C SER A 22 -16.33 12.11 -8.16
N ASN A 23 -15.40 13.01 -8.51
CA ASN A 23 -15.30 13.58 -9.85
C ASN A 23 -13.88 13.54 -10.44
N THR A 24 -12.90 13.03 -9.70
CA THR A 24 -11.54 12.82 -10.20
C THR A 24 -11.41 11.43 -10.81
N PRO A 25 -10.96 11.31 -12.08
CA PRO A 25 -10.62 10.03 -12.69
C PRO A 25 -9.65 9.20 -11.85
N PRO A 26 -9.83 7.87 -11.76
CA PRO A 26 -8.94 6.99 -11.00
C PRO A 26 -7.45 7.11 -11.38
N GLU A 27 -7.15 7.29 -12.67
CA GLU A 27 -5.77 7.46 -13.14
C GLU A 27 -5.12 8.73 -12.60
N GLN A 28 -5.88 9.84 -12.50
CA GLN A 28 -5.38 11.07 -11.90
C GLN A 28 -5.15 10.93 -10.40
N MET A 29 -6.09 10.28 -9.69
CA MET A 29 -5.93 9.99 -8.26
C MET A 29 -4.68 9.12 -8.00
N ARG A 30 -4.49 8.09 -8.83
CA ARG A 30 -3.31 7.21 -8.76
C ARG A 30 -2.03 7.97 -9.04
N SER A 31 -1.99 8.78 -10.10
CA SER A 31 -0.81 9.57 -10.48
C SER A 31 -0.38 10.48 -9.34
N LEU A 32 -1.32 11.24 -8.76
CA LEU A 32 -1.00 12.16 -7.65
C LEU A 32 -0.57 11.41 -6.39
N THR A 33 -1.18 10.26 -6.11
CA THR A 33 -0.81 9.42 -4.96
C THR A 33 0.63 8.93 -5.10
N LEU A 34 1.01 8.41 -6.29
CA LEU A 34 2.36 7.95 -6.56
C LEU A 34 3.38 9.10 -6.52
N GLU A 35 3.04 10.26 -7.06
CA GLU A 35 3.88 11.46 -6.97
C GLU A 35 4.08 11.90 -5.51
N THR A 36 3.01 11.91 -4.71
CA THR A 36 3.08 12.22 -3.28
C THR A 36 4.01 11.25 -2.55
N ILE A 37 3.91 9.94 -2.83
CA ILE A 37 4.79 8.93 -2.24
C ILE A 37 6.24 9.17 -2.64
N ASN A 38 6.51 9.42 -3.93
CA ASN A 38 7.88 9.65 -4.42
C ASN A 38 8.53 10.91 -3.85
N ILE A 39 7.75 11.96 -3.56
CA ILE A 39 8.27 13.18 -2.93
C ILE A 39 8.53 12.98 -1.44
N ASN A 40 7.59 12.36 -0.72
CA ASN A 40 7.70 12.19 0.74
C ASN A 40 8.65 11.05 1.14
N TYR A 41 8.72 10.01 0.31
CA TYR A 41 9.46 8.77 0.54
C TYR A 41 10.20 8.34 -0.74
N PRO A 42 11.23 9.10 -1.16
CA PRO A 42 11.96 8.81 -2.39
C PRO A 42 12.67 7.45 -2.32
N GLU A 43 12.68 6.72 -3.42
CA GLU A 43 13.25 5.36 -3.54
C GLU A 43 14.73 5.29 -3.15
N ASP A 44 15.49 6.36 -3.39
CA ASP A 44 16.90 6.49 -2.99
C ASP A 44 17.11 6.40 -1.46
N ASN A 45 16.10 6.78 -0.68
CA ASN A 45 16.15 6.83 0.77
C ASN A 45 15.28 5.76 1.44
N TRP A 46 14.25 5.27 0.74
CA TRP A 46 13.23 4.38 1.30
C TRP A 46 12.92 3.25 0.33
N LEU A 47 12.93 2.02 0.85
CA LEU A 47 12.35 0.91 0.11
C LEU A 47 10.82 1.09 0.05
N GLN A 48 10.31 1.40 -1.13
CA GLN A 48 8.88 1.49 -1.35
C GLN A 48 8.26 0.09 -1.44
N VAL A 49 7.28 -0.16 -0.58
CA VAL A 49 6.52 -1.42 -0.54
C VAL A 49 5.05 -1.06 -0.66
N PHE A 50 4.41 -1.56 -1.72
CA PHE A 50 3.00 -1.38 -2.00
C PHE A 50 2.28 -2.68 -1.68
N THR A 51 1.24 -2.58 -0.85
CA THR A 51 0.42 -3.73 -0.46
C THR A 51 -1.01 -3.55 -0.97
N ASP A 52 -1.64 -4.66 -1.32
CA ASP A 52 -3.06 -4.70 -1.65
C ASP A 52 -3.69 -5.98 -1.09
N GLY A 53 -5.00 -5.96 -0.88
CA GLY A 53 -5.79 -7.11 -0.46
C GLY A 53 -6.77 -7.58 -1.55
N PRO A 54 -6.32 -8.05 -2.74
CA PRO A 54 -7.23 -8.35 -3.82
C PRO A 54 -8.24 -9.44 -3.42
N PHE A 55 -9.50 -9.22 -3.79
CA PHE A 55 -10.53 -10.24 -3.66
C PHE A 55 -10.51 -11.15 -4.90
N ILE A 56 -10.34 -12.46 -4.69
CA ILE A 56 -10.40 -13.44 -5.77
C ILE A 56 -11.84 -13.94 -5.87
N GLU A 57 -12.63 -13.33 -6.76
CA GLU A 57 -14.07 -13.59 -6.92
C GLU A 57 -14.41 -15.08 -7.11
N ASN A 58 -13.55 -15.81 -7.82
CA ASN A 58 -13.79 -17.22 -8.16
C ASN A 58 -13.52 -18.22 -7.01
N GLN A 59 -13.01 -17.78 -5.85
CA GLN A 59 -12.65 -18.68 -4.76
C GLN A 59 -13.16 -18.27 -3.38
N ALA A 60 -13.96 -17.19 -3.28
CA ALA A 60 -14.35 -16.58 -2.00
C ALA A 60 -13.14 -16.36 -1.06
N ASN A 61 -11.98 -16.12 -1.66
CA ASN A 61 -10.69 -16.01 -1.00
C ASN A 61 -10.17 -14.60 -1.14
N VAL A 62 -9.64 -14.09 -0.03
CA VAL A 62 -8.84 -12.87 -0.06
C VAL A 62 -7.40 -13.25 -0.32
N SER A 63 -6.72 -12.44 -1.12
CA SER A 63 -5.27 -12.49 -1.28
C SER A 63 -4.59 -11.33 -0.57
N ALA A 64 -3.32 -11.54 -0.25
CA ALA A 64 -2.38 -10.54 0.23
C ALA A 64 -1.34 -10.35 -0.88
N GLY A 65 -1.40 -9.20 -1.54
CA GLY A 65 -0.47 -8.82 -2.59
C GLY A 65 0.58 -7.86 -2.07
N VAL A 66 1.83 -8.08 -2.46
CA VAL A 66 2.95 -7.21 -2.13
C VAL A 66 3.77 -6.94 -3.39
N TYR A 67 4.10 -5.68 -3.62
CA TYR A 67 4.98 -5.24 -4.68
C TYR A 67 6.04 -4.26 -4.15
N SER A 68 7.28 -4.49 -4.55
CA SER A 68 8.41 -3.58 -4.40
C SER A 68 9.34 -3.82 -5.60
N GLU A 69 10.25 -2.89 -5.88
CA GLU A 69 11.25 -3.11 -6.94
C GLU A 69 12.08 -4.40 -6.72
N LEU A 70 12.30 -4.78 -5.46
CA LEU A 70 13.11 -5.94 -5.11
C LEU A 70 12.34 -7.27 -5.14
N TYR A 71 11.02 -7.26 -4.94
CA TYR A 71 10.21 -8.47 -4.85
C TYR A 71 8.73 -8.20 -5.12
N SER A 72 8.06 -9.22 -5.66
CA SER A 72 6.62 -9.20 -5.87
C SER A 72 6.05 -10.59 -5.61
N PHE A 73 5.00 -10.68 -4.80
CA PHE A 73 4.31 -11.94 -4.55
C PHE A 73 2.85 -11.71 -4.19
N ASN A 74 2.06 -12.78 -4.33
CA ASN A 74 0.71 -12.86 -3.85
C ASN A 74 0.56 -14.12 -2.99
N ALA A 75 -0.06 -13.99 -1.83
CA ALA A 75 -0.39 -15.10 -0.95
C ALA A 75 -1.90 -15.20 -0.74
N VAL A 76 -2.43 -16.40 -0.55
CA VAL A 76 -3.83 -16.59 -0.16
C VAL A 76 -3.95 -16.27 1.32
N ALA A 77 -4.70 -15.21 1.67
CA ALA A 77 -4.90 -14.76 3.04
C ALA A 77 -6.04 -15.50 3.76
N GLY A 78 -6.93 -16.17 3.01
CA GLY A 78 -7.92 -17.13 3.53
C GLY A 78 -9.34 -16.94 3.00
N HIS A 79 -10.21 -17.91 3.33
CA HIS A 79 -11.62 -17.92 2.95
C HIS A 79 -12.45 -16.99 3.85
N ASN A 80 -13.49 -16.38 3.29
CA ASN A 80 -14.46 -15.54 4.03
C ASN A 80 -13.83 -14.38 4.82
N ARG A 81 -12.72 -13.84 4.33
CA ARG A 81 -12.07 -12.65 4.88
C ARG A 81 -12.47 -11.41 4.08
N SER A 82 -12.20 -10.21 4.63
CA SER A 82 -12.34 -8.96 3.90
C SER A 82 -11.02 -8.59 3.21
N ALA A 83 -11.08 -7.76 2.16
CA ALA A 83 -9.88 -7.22 1.50
C ALA A 83 -8.90 -6.58 2.51
N PHE A 84 -9.42 -5.87 3.52
CA PHE A 84 -8.64 -5.29 4.61
C PHE A 84 -7.86 -6.33 5.45
N GLU A 85 -8.42 -7.52 5.67
CA GLU A 85 -7.66 -8.61 6.31
C GLU A 85 -6.52 -9.12 5.42
N GLY A 86 -6.68 -9.07 4.09
CA GLY A 86 -5.63 -9.36 3.13
C GLY A 86 -4.50 -8.34 3.18
N GLU A 87 -4.82 -7.05 3.25
CA GLU A 87 -3.84 -5.97 3.42
C GLU A 87 -3.03 -6.14 4.71
N LYS A 88 -3.67 -6.49 5.83
CA LYS A 88 -2.95 -6.77 7.09
C LYS A 88 -2.02 -7.98 6.97
N GLU A 89 -2.46 -9.05 6.30
CA GLU A 89 -1.61 -10.22 6.09
C GLU A 89 -0.42 -9.89 5.16
N ALA A 90 -0.59 -8.97 4.21
CA ALA A 90 0.49 -8.50 3.35
C ALA A 90 1.63 -7.80 4.11
N ILE A 91 1.35 -7.26 5.31
CA ILE A 91 2.30 -6.53 6.16
C ILE A 91 2.93 -7.42 7.26
N ARG A 92 2.31 -8.57 7.58
CA ARG A 92 2.61 -9.39 8.76
C ARG A 92 3.98 -10.07 8.72
#